data_AF-A0A821HEB7-F1
#
_entry.id   AF-A0A821HEB7-F1
#
_cell.length_a   1.000
_cell.length_b   1.000
_cell.length_c   1.000
_cell.angle_alpha   90.00
_cell.angle_beta   90.00
_cell.angle_gamma   90.00
#
_symmetry.space_group_name_H-M   'P 1'
#
loop_
_entity.id
_entity.type
_entity.pdbx_description
1 polymer ?
#
loop_
_entity_poly.entity_id
_entity_poly.type
_entity_poly.pdbx_seq_one_letter_code
_entity_poly.pdbx_strand_id
1 'polypeptide(L)'
;MKNNYFSYDGQYYHQIRGGAMGSPLTLTMANCYMFFYERDIVKQVNNSGGLYFRYIDDIFITINWPARHLFKQIHRWNHFDENIKLSENIGSNVDFLDLHIENQDGKLFTTVYQKPSYEPYYLPFNSIHPLHMKKNIVFTMLLRAIRYCSTFQAYLNEREKIRMALLMNKYPNKFIDEQYNGILLKLNIDRPLTFNNYENYREKVINSLVKQEKMPIDYGKKMFVHFTYCSSMKTFPSKFHALWNEYFGQSPINEIIPVLGTRNVKNLQRRLTHTRSIDIDN
;
A
#
# COMPACT_ATOMS: atom_id res chain seq x y z
N MET A 1 -16.50 -7.49 19.92
CA MET A 1 -15.88 -6.41 20.73
C MET A 1 -16.97 -5.74 21.54
N LYS A 2 -16.86 -5.64 22.87
CA LYS A 2 -17.97 -5.10 23.70
C LYS A 2 -18.03 -3.57 23.70
N ASN A 3 -16.89 -2.88 23.63
CA ASN A 3 -16.81 -1.43 23.82
C ASN A 3 -16.28 -0.66 22.59
N ASN A 4 -16.43 -1.21 21.36
CA ASN A 4 -15.95 -0.51 20.17
C ASN A 4 -17.08 0.30 19.52
N TYR A 5 -17.09 1.61 19.79
CA TYR A 5 -18.06 2.56 19.27
C TYR A 5 -17.34 3.64 18.47
N PHE A 6 -17.91 4.06 17.34
CA PHE A 6 -17.41 5.16 16.53
C PHE A 6 -18.55 6.03 16.02
N SER A 7 -18.27 7.28 15.69
CA SER A 7 -19.25 8.20 15.10
C SER A 7 -18.95 8.43 13.62
N TYR A 8 -19.97 8.34 12.76
CA TYR A 8 -19.88 8.70 11.35
C TYR A 8 -21.17 9.42 10.94
N ASP A 9 -21.05 10.52 10.21
CA ASP A 9 -22.18 11.36 9.78
C ASP A 9 -23.17 11.71 10.92
N GLY A 10 -22.63 12.06 12.09
CA GLY A 10 -23.42 12.41 13.28
C GLY A 10 -24.12 11.23 13.98
N GLN A 11 -23.99 10.00 13.47
CA GLN A 11 -24.57 8.80 14.06
C GLN A 11 -23.51 7.97 14.79
N TYR A 12 -23.91 7.33 15.89
CA TYR A 12 -23.05 6.42 16.64
C TYR A 12 -23.29 4.97 16.21
N TYR A 13 -22.20 4.27 15.91
CA TYR A 13 -22.19 2.89 15.49
C TYR A 13 -21.44 2.03 16.49
N HIS A 14 -21.97 0.84 16.79
CA HIS A 14 -21.30 -0.19 17.58
C HIS A 14 -20.80 -1.28 16.66
N GLN A 15 -19.51 -1.64 16.77
CA GLN A 15 -18.97 -2.71 15.96
C GLN A 15 -19.39 -4.09 16.50
N ILE A 16 -20.39 -4.67 15.85
CA ILE A 16 -20.93 -6.00 16.20
C ILE A 16 -19.99 -7.12 15.74
N ARG A 17 -19.40 -7.00 14.54
CA ARG A 17 -18.53 -8.00 13.91
C ARG A 17 -17.28 -7.37 13.29
N GLY A 18 -16.19 -8.14 13.22
CA GLY A 18 -14.91 -7.72 12.63
C GLY A 18 -13.82 -7.41 13.66
N GLY A 19 -12.63 -7.09 13.17
CA GLY A 19 -11.48 -6.70 13.99
C GLY A 19 -11.41 -5.19 14.22
N ALA A 20 -10.67 -4.78 15.25
CA ALA A 20 -10.52 -3.36 15.57
C ALA A 20 -9.63 -2.70 14.50
N MET A 21 -10.08 -1.57 13.95
CA MET A 21 -9.25 -0.79 13.03
C MET A 21 -7.94 -0.39 13.73
N GLY A 22 -6.82 -0.50 13.01
CA GLY A 22 -5.48 -0.19 13.55
C GLY A 22 -4.80 -1.32 14.34
N SER A 23 -5.48 -2.45 14.57
CA SER A 23 -4.81 -3.63 15.15
C SER A 23 -3.94 -4.35 14.12
N PRO A 24 -2.64 -4.60 14.41
CA PRO A 24 -1.75 -5.31 13.48
C PRO A 24 -2.26 -6.69 13.07
N LEU A 25 -2.98 -7.38 13.97
CA LEU A 25 -3.57 -8.69 13.69
C LEU A 25 -4.76 -8.57 12.74
N THR A 26 -5.59 -7.54 12.89
CA THR A 26 -6.80 -7.36 12.08
C THR A 26 -6.47 -7.20 10.60
N LEU A 27 -5.38 -6.51 10.25
CA LEU A 27 -4.93 -6.40 8.86
C LEU A 27 -4.55 -7.76 8.26
N THR A 28 -3.83 -8.59 9.01
CA THR A 28 -3.48 -9.95 8.55
C THR A 28 -4.74 -10.80 8.34
N MET A 29 -5.68 -10.73 9.28
CA MET A 29 -6.94 -11.45 9.21
C MET A 29 -7.80 -11.01 8.03
N ALA A 30 -7.90 -9.70 7.78
CA ALA A 30 -8.60 -9.15 6.63
C ALA A 30 -7.99 -9.64 5.31
N ASN A 31 -6.65 -9.65 5.20
CA ASN A 31 -5.98 -10.20 4.03
C ASN A 31 -6.26 -11.68 3.81
N CYS A 32 -6.29 -12.50 4.86
CA CYS A 32 -6.66 -13.91 4.77
C CYS A 32 -8.11 -14.10 4.35
N TYR A 33 -9.03 -13.30 4.89
CA TYR A 33 -10.44 -13.32 4.50
C TYR A 33 -10.61 -12.99 3.01
N MET A 34 -9.99 -11.89 2.59
CA MET A 34 -10.04 -11.43 1.20
C MET A 34 -9.41 -12.44 0.25
N PHE A 35 -8.36 -13.17 0.66
CA PHE A 35 -7.78 -14.24 -0.15
C PHE A 35 -8.81 -15.31 -0.54
N PHE A 36 -9.65 -15.77 0.40
CA PHE A 36 -10.68 -16.77 0.11
C PHE A 36 -11.81 -16.20 -0.73
N TYR A 37 -12.21 -14.96 -0.47
CA TYR A 37 -13.21 -14.26 -1.27
C TYR A 37 -12.74 -14.05 -2.72
N GLU A 38 -11.49 -13.64 -2.91
CA GLU A 38 -10.96 -13.22 -4.20
C GLU A 38 -10.41 -14.38 -5.05
N ARG A 39 -10.12 -15.55 -4.48
CA ARG A 39 -9.46 -16.66 -5.20
C ARG A 39 -10.15 -17.03 -6.52
N ASP A 40 -11.48 -17.05 -6.54
CA ASP A 40 -12.25 -17.42 -7.72
C ASP A 40 -12.45 -16.23 -8.67
N ILE A 41 -12.45 -15.00 -8.14
CA ILE A 41 -12.41 -13.75 -8.92
C ILE A 41 -11.08 -13.69 -9.70
N VAL A 42 -9.95 -13.89 -9.02
CA VAL A 42 -8.60 -13.89 -9.62
C VAL A 42 -8.50 -14.93 -10.73
N LYS A 43 -8.99 -16.16 -10.51
CA LYS A 43 -9.03 -17.19 -11.57
C LYS A 43 -9.84 -16.73 -12.78
N GLN A 44 -11.03 -16.16 -12.56
CA GLN A 44 -11.90 -15.70 -13.64
C GLN A 44 -11.25 -14.55 -14.44
N VAL A 45 -10.63 -13.59 -13.75
CA VAL A 45 -9.90 -12.47 -14.38
C VAL A 45 -8.71 -13.00 -15.19
N ASN A 46 -7.90 -13.89 -14.62
CA ASN A 46 -6.75 -14.49 -15.31
C ASN A 46 -7.18 -15.28 -16.56
N ASN A 47 -8.30 -16.02 -16.49
CA ASN A 47 -8.85 -16.75 -17.64
C ASN A 47 -9.30 -15.83 -18.78
N SER A 48 -9.56 -14.56 -18.50
CA SER A 48 -9.86 -13.55 -19.53
C SER A 48 -8.61 -12.91 -20.15
N GLY A 49 -7.41 -13.22 -19.64
CA GLY A 49 -6.19 -12.49 -19.96
C GLY A 49 -6.13 -11.09 -19.33
N GLY A 50 -6.89 -10.89 -18.24
CA GLY A 50 -6.94 -9.65 -17.49
C GLY A 50 -5.87 -9.56 -16.40
N LEU A 51 -5.82 -8.42 -15.71
CA LEU A 51 -4.96 -8.17 -14.57
C LEU A 51 -5.81 -8.06 -13.30
N TYR A 52 -5.34 -8.64 -12.20
CA TYR A 52 -5.90 -8.45 -10.88
C TYR A 52 -4.81 -7.95 -9.92
N PHE A 53 -5.02 -6.78 -9.34
CA PHE A 53 -4.17 -6.25 -8.28
C PHE A 53 -5.02 -5.85 -7.08
N ARG A 54 -4.49 -6.08 -5.88
CA ARG A 54 -5.11 -5.62 -4.64
C ARG A 54 -4.08 -4.94 -3.75
N TYR A 55 -4.47 -3.80 -3.20
CA TYR A 55 -3.75 -3.11 -2.14
C TYR A 55 -4.66 -2.93 -0.94
N ILE A 56 -4.52 -3.81 0.06
CA ILE A 56 -5.41 -3.87 1.24
C ILE A 56 -6.87 -4.02 0.79
N ASP A 57 -7.64 -2.94 0.81
CA ASP A 57 -9.07 -2.88 0.50
C ASP A 57 -9.34 -2.43 -0.94
N ASP A 58 -8.36 -1.81 -1.61
CA ASP A 58 -8.50 -1.32 -2.99
C ASP A 58 -8.17 -2.43 -3.99
N ILE A 59 -9.06 -2.65 -4.95
CA ILE A 59 -8.91 -3.66 -6.01
C ILE A 59 -8.87 -2.96 -7.37
N PHE A 60 -7.93 -3.38 -8.22
CA PHE A 60 -7.83 -2.97 -9.61
C PHE A 60 -7.93 -4.20 -10.51
N ILE A 61 -8.85 -4.14 -11.48
CA ILE A 61 -9.11 -5.23 -12.42
C ILE A 61 -9.08 -4.69 -13.84
N THR A 62 -8.37 -5.37 -14.73
CA THR A 62 -8.62 -5.29 -16.18
C THR A 62 -9.20 -6.60 -16.67
N ILE A 63 -10.09 -6.54 -17.67
CA ILE A 63 -10.79 -7.73 -18.14
C ILE A 63 -11.14 -7.62 -19.61
N ASN A 64 -10.97 -8.71 -20.37
CA ASN A 64 -11.27 -8.74 -21.80
C ASN A 64 -12.67 -9.33 -22.05
N TRP A 65 -13.68 -8.79 -21.37
CA TRP A 65 -15.07 -9.18 -21.55
C TRP A 65 -15.91 -8.00 -22.04
N PRO A 66 -17.04 -8.26 -22.73
CA PRO A 66 -17.99 -7.18 -23.02
C PRO A 66 -18.55 -6.61 -21.71
N ALA A 67 -18.71 -5.28 -21.64
CA ALA A 67 -19.12 -4.57 -20.42
C ALA A 67 -20.37 -5.17 -19.76
N ARG A 68 -21.37 -5.59 -20.53
CA ARG A 68 -22.59 -6.26 -20.01
C ARG A 68 -22.31 -7.52 -19.19
N HIS A 69 -21.29 -8.30 -19.58
CA HIS A 69 -20.89 -9.50 -18.86
C HIS A 69 -20.16 -9.15 -17.58
N LEU A 70 -19.30 -8.11 -17.62
CA LEU A 70 -18.62 -7.58 -16.45
C LEU A 70 -19.61 -7.10 -15.38
N PHE A 71 -20.60 -6.28 -15.73
CA PHE A 71 -21.61 -5.81 -14.76
C PHE A 71 -22.37 -6.96 -14.11
N LYS A 72 -22.80 -7.95 -14.91
CA LYS A 72 -23.45 -9.16 -14.38
C LYS A 72 -22.52 -9.95 -13.45
N GLN A 73 -21.22 -9.97 -13.76
CA GLN A 73 -20.26 -10.72 -12.97
C GLN A 73 -19.89 -10.01 -11.66
N ILE A 74 -19.76 -8.68 -11.66
CA ILE A 74 -19.61 -7.88 -10.43
C ILE A 74 -20.81 -8.09 -9.50
N HIS A 75 -22.02 -8.07 -10.05
CA HIS A 75 -23.22 -8.40 -9.27
C HIS A 75 -23.10 -9.78 -8.62
N ARG A 76 -22.59 -10.80 -9.32
CA ARG A 76 -22.38 -12.13 -8.74
C ARG A 76 -21.29 -12.15 -7.68
N TRP A 77 -20.18 -11.43 -7.88
CA TRP A 77 -19.11 -11.32 -6.88
C TRP A 77 -19.61 -10.66 -5.58
N ASN A 78 -20.51 -9.69 -5.68
CA ASN A 78 -21.19 -9.08 -4.53
C ASN A 78 -22.12 -10.06 -3.78
N HIS A 79 -22.40 -11.24 -4.33
CA HIS A 79 -23.17 -12.29 -3.65
C HIS A 79 -22.29 -13.45 -3.16
N PHE A 80 -20.97 -13.38 -3.33
CA PHE A 80 -20.06 -14.40 -2.79
C PHE A 80 -20.04 -14.38 -1.26
N ASP A 81 -20.22 -13.21 -0.66
CA ASP A 81 -20.20 -13.03 0.78
C ASP A 81 -21.10 -11.86 1.16
N GLU A 82 -22.00 -12.06 2.12
CA GLU A 82 -22.93 -11.02 2.62
C GLU A 82 -22.20 -9.85 3.33
N ASN A 83 -20.96 -10.07 3.79
CA ASN A 83 -20.18 -9.10 4.54
C ASN A 83 -19.24 -8.27 3.65
N ILE A 84 -19.12 -8.60 2.36
CA ILE A 84 -18.24 -7.90 1.42
C ILE A 84 -19.07 -7.28 0.30
N LYS A 85 -18.86 -5.98 0.08
CA LYS A 85 -19.49 -5.24 -1.00
C LYS A 85 -18.44 -4.52 -1.83
N LEU A 86 -18.30 -4.91 -3.09
CA LEU A 86 -17.52 -4.22 -4.10
C LEU A 86 -18.28 -2.97 -4.52
N SER A 87 -17.58 -1.85 -4.54
CA SER A 87 -18.04 -0.60 -5.14
C SER A 87 -17.23 -0.36 -6.40
N GLU A 88 -17.86 -0.49 -7.56
CA GLU A 88 -17.18 -0.41 -8.84
C GLU A 88 -17.09 1.03 -9.38
N ASN A 89 -15.94 1.36 -9.96
CA ASN A 89 -15.77 2.48 -10.87
C ASN A 89 -15.21 1.91 -12.18
N ILE A 90 -16.02 1.88 -13.24
CA ILE A 90 -15.69 1.21 -14.50
C ILE A 90 -15.62 2.26 -15.61
N GLY A 91 -14.50 2.28 -16.33
CA GLY A 91 -14.29 3.17 -17.46
C GLY A 91 -13.11 2.75 -18.31
N SER A 92 -12.87 3.51 -19.38
CA SER A 92 -11.61 3.47 -20.13
C SER A 92 -10.46 4.07 -19.32
N ASN A 93 -10.76 4.83 -18.27
CA ASN A 93 -9.81 5.32 -17.29
C ASN A 93 -10.34 5.12 -15.87
N VAL A 94 -9.42 4.89 -14.93
CA VAL A 94 -9.71 4.73 -13.51
C VAL A 94 -8.53 5.22 -12.68
N ASP A 95 -8.83 5.64 -11.45
CA ASP A 95 -7.81 5.99 -10.46
C ASP A 95 -7.59 4.81 -9.52
N PHE A 96 -6.33 4.45 -9.27
CA PHE A 96 -5.93 3.41 -8.32
C PHE A 96 -4.73 3.88 -7.50
N LEU A 97 -4.92 4.08 -6.20
CA LEU A 97 -3.94 4.68 -5.30
C LEU A 97 -3.46 6.05 -5.83
N ASP A 98 -2.18 6.17 -6.15
CA ASP A 98 -1.53 7.38 -6.69
C ASP A 98 -1.41 7.35 -8.23
N LEU A 99 -2.10 6.44 -8.91
CA LEU A 99 -2.06 6.26 -10.36
C LEU A 99 -3.40 6.61 -11.00
N HIS A 100 -3.35 7.44 -12.05
CA HIS A 100 -4.42 7.56 -13.02
C HIS A 100 -4.06 6.67 -14.20
N ILE A 101 -4.93 5.72 -14.52
CA ILE A 101 -4.68 4.66 -15.48
C ILE A 101 -5.69 4.79 -16.62
N GLU A 102 -5.19 4.93 -17.84
CA GLU A 102 -5.99 5.01 -19.06
C GLU A 102 -5.69 3.80 -19.95
N ASN A 103 -6.74 3.14 -20.42
CA ASN A 103 -6.66 2.05 -21.38
C ASN A 103 -6.87 2.60 -22.80
N GLN A 104 -5.82 2.50 -23.61
CA GLN A 104 -5.86 2.81 -25.04
C GLN A 104 -5.64 1.51 -25.82
N ASP A 105 -6.74 0.93 -26.30
CA ASP A 105 -6.75 -0.29 -27.13
C ASP A 105 -5.95 -1.47 -26.55
N GLY A 106 -6.08 -1.70 -25.24
CA GLY A 106 -5.40 -2.78 -24.52
C GLY A 106 -4.03 -2.41 -23.97
N LYS A 107 -3.53 -1.20 -24.25
CA LYS A 107 -2.30 -0.67 -23.65
C LYS A 107 -2.64 0.30 -22.52
N LEU A 108 -2.10 0.03 -21.34
CA LEU A 108 -2.30 0.88 -20.16
C LEU A 108 -1.26 2.00 -20.13
N PHE A 109 -1.75 3.24 -20.11
CA PHE A 109 -0.98 4.44 -19.88
C PHE A 109 -1.24 4.94 -18.47
N THR A 110 -0.18 5.33 -17.78
CA THR A 110 -0.24 5.73 -16.37
C THR A 110 0.27 7.14 -16.20
N THR A 111 -0.35 7.89 -15.29
CA THR A 111 0.11 9.20 -14.82
C THR A 111 -0.10 9.31 -13.31
N VAL A 112 0.46 10.34 -12.68
CA VAL A 112 0.27 10.56 -11.24
C VAL A 112 -1.15 11.07 -10.98
N TYR A 113 -1.90 10.36 -10.14
CA TYR A 113 -3.19 10.81 -9.64
C TYR A 113 -3.02 11.58 -8.32
N GLN A 114 -3.81 12.63 -8.16
CA GLN A 114 -3.95 13.39 -6.92
C GLN A 114 -5.44 13.50 -6.62
N LYS A 115 -5.83 13.18 -5.39
CA LYS A 115 -7.23 13.31 -4.95
C LYS A 115 -7.69 14.76 -5.11
N PRO A 116 -9.00 15.02 -5.34
CA PRO A 116 -9.51 16.39 -5.44
C PRO A 116 -9.22 17.27 -4.21
N SER A 117 -9.07 16.65 -3.04
CA SER A 117 -8.70 17.32 -1.78
C SER A 117 -7.18 17.53 -1.62
N TYR A 118 -6.38 17.22 -2.64
CA TYR A 118 -4.94 17.36 -2.58
C TYR A 118 -4.55 18.83 -2.58
N GLU A 119 -3.78 19.22 -1.58
CA GLU A 119 -3.11 20.51 -1.54
C GLU A 119 -1.62 20.30 -1.81
N PRO A 120 -0.97 21.17 -2.61
CA PRO A 120 0.46 21.09 -2.87
C PRO A 120 1.30 21.58 -1.67
N TYR A 121 0.89 21.22 -0.45
CA TYR A 121 1.57 21.54 0.79
C TYR A 121 2.63 20.49 1.08
N TYR A 122 3.89 20.92 1.07
CA TYR A 122 5.04 20.13 1.45
C TYR A 122 5.71 20.78 2.63
N LEU A 123 6.65 20.08 3.26
CA LEU A 123 7.44 20.66 4.34
C LEU A 123 8.12 21.96 3.85
N PRO A 124 7.78 23.13 4.41
CA PRO A 124 8.34 24.38 3.91
C PRO A 124 9.86 24.41 4.04
N PHE A 125 10.55 24.95 3.05
CA PHE A 125 12.02 24.96 3.05
C PHE A 125 12.61 25.79 4.21
N ASN A 126 11.89 26.80 4.69
CA ASN A 126 12.28 27.63 5.83
C ASN A 126 11.98 26.99 7.20
N SER A 127 11.35 25.81 7.25
CA SER A 127 11.11 25.10 8.50
C SER A 127 12.42 24.60 9.14
N ILE A 128 12.45 24.43 10.46
CA ILE A 128 13.60 23.96 11.25
C ILE A 128 13.72 22.42 11.17
N HIS A 129 13.78 21.90 9.95
CA HIS A 129 13.97 20.48 9.70
C HIS A 129 15.33 20.24 9.03
N PRO A 130 15.98 19.10 9.31
CA PRO A 130 17.24 18.73 8.68
C PRO A 130 17.16 18.78 7.15
N LEU A 131 18.25 19.24 6.51
CA LEU A 131 18.31 19.41 5.06
C LEU A 131 18.07 18.09 4.31
N HIS A 132 18.48 16.95 4.87
CA HIS A 132 18.28 15.64 4.23
C HIS A 132 16.79 15.31 4.04
N MET A 133 15.90 15.73 4.96
CA MET A 133 14.45 15.55 4.81
C MET A 133 13.92 16.36 3.62
N LYS A 134 14.36 17.61 3.50
CA LYS A 134 13.99 18.49 2.38
C LYS A 134 14.48 17.95 1.05
N LYS A 135 15.70 17.39 1.00
CA LYS A 135 16.23 16.69 -0.18
C LYS A 135 15.41 15.44 -0.52
N ASN A 136 15.01 14.66 0.48
CA ASN A 136 14.23 13.44 0.29
C ASN A 136 12.82 13.71 -0.27
N ILE A 137 12.21 14.85 0.07
CA ILE A 137 10.94 15.26 -0.55
C ILE A 137 11.10 15.39 -2.06
N VAL A 138 12.10 16.14 -2.53
CA VAL A 138 12.38 16.29 -3.96
C VAL A 138 12.70 14.93 -4.62
N PHE A 139 13.51 14.11 -3.96
CA PHE A 139 13.86 12.76 -4.42
C PHE A 139 12.63 11.87 -4.62
N THR A 140 11.78 11.76 -3.60
CA THR A 140 10.61 10.87 -3.64
C THR A 140 9.58 11.32 -4.67
N MET A 141 9.36 12.63 -4.81
CA MET A 141 8.43 13.18 -5.81
C MET A 141 8.92 12.92 -7.24
N LEU A 142 10.20 13.19 -7.54
CA LEU A 142 10.72 12.96 -8.88
C LEU A 142 10.81 11.47 -9.22
N LEU A 143 11.22 10.64 -8.25
CA LEU A 143 11.21 9.18 -8.41
C LEU A 143 9.79 8.68 -8.71
N ARG A 144 8.78 9.20 -8.01
CA ARG A 144 7.37 8.90 -8.27
C ARG A 144 6.99 9.26 -9.72
N ALA A 145 7.32 10.47 -10.18
CA ALA A 145 7.03 10.92 -11.54
C ALA A 145 7.65 10.01 -12.60
N ILE A 146 8.93 9.62 -12.45
CA ILE A 146 9.61 8.74 -13.41
C ILE A 146 8.94 7.36 -13.45
N ARG A 147 8.52 6.80 -12.31
CA ARG A 147 7.87 5.48 -12.26
C ARG A 147 6.44 5.50 -12.80
N TYR A 148 5.66 6.52 -12.44
CA TYR A 148 4.22 6.52 -12.64
C TYR A 148 3.79 7.09 -13.98
N CYS A 149 4.58 7.95 -14.61
CA CYS A 149 4.26 8.47 -15.92
C CYS A 149 4.70 7.48 -17.00
N SER A 150 3.78 6.95 -17.81
CA SER A 150 4.15 6.07 -18.92
C SER A 150 4.85 6.85 -20.04
N THR A 151 4.42 8.07 -20.35
CA THR A 151 4.99 8.85 -21.46
C THR A 151 5.94 9.94 -20.97
N PHE A 152 6.91 10.29 -21.83
CA PHE A 152 7.82 11.40 -21.55
C PHE A 152 7.08 12.74 -21.34
N GLN A 153 6.01 12.99 -22.12
CA GLN A 153 5.21 14.19 -21.97
C GLN A 153 4.48 14.24 -20.62
N ALA A 154 3.90 13.11 -20.18
CA ALA A 154 3.27 13.03 -18.86
C ALA A 154 4.28 13.28 -17.74
N TYR A 155 5.50 12.76 -17.88
CA TYR A 155 6.59 13.01 -16.94
C TYR A 155 6.99 14.49 -16.89
N LEU A 156 7.11 15.16 -18.03
CA LEU A 156 7.41 16.60 -18.07
C LEU A 156 6.31 17.40 -17.37
N ASN A 157 5.04 17.11 -17.66
CA ASN A 157 3.91 17.77 -17.03
C ASN A 157 3.92 17.58 -15.50
N GLU A 158 4.17 16.36 -15.01
CA GLU A 158 4.27 16.08 -13.58
C GLU A 158 5.51 16.76 -12.96
N ARG A 159 6.65 16.77 -13.64
CA ARG A 159 7.87 17.44 -13.17
C ARG A 159 7.64 18.94 -12.98
N GLU A 160 6.89 19.59 -13.87
CA GLU A 160 6.53 21.00 -13.73
C GLU A 160 5.56 21.23 -12.56
N LYS A 161 4.55 20.36 -12.37
CA LYS A 161 3.68 20.41 -11.19
C LYS A 161 4.48 20.29 -9.89
N ILE A 162 5.44 19.36 -9.83
CA ILE A 162 6.33 19.17 -8.68
C ILE A 162 7.16 20.44 -8.44
N ARG A 163 7.74 21.02 -9.50
CA ARG A 163 8.54 22.25 -9.39
C ARG A 163 7.71 23.41 -8.84
N MET A 164 6.50 23.60 -9.37
CA MET A 164 5.58 24.63 -8.89
C MET A 164 5.22 24.43 -7.42
N ALA A 165 4.91 23.21 -7.01
CA ALA A 165 4.65 22.89 -5.62
C ALA A 165 5.85 23.20 -4.71
N LEU A 166 7.05 22.80 -5.10
CA LEU A 166 8.26 23.08 -4.31
C LEU A 166 8.53 24.59 -4.18
N LEU A 167 8.34 25.36 -5.25
CA LEU A 167 8.47 26.82 -5.23
C LEU A 167 7.45 27.47 -4.30
N MET A 168 6.18 27.00 -4.31
CA MET A 168 5.15 27.46 -3.37
C MET A 168 5.54 27.19 -1.91
N ASN A 169 6.27 26.10 -1.66
CA ASN A 169 6.83 25.73 -0.35
C ASN A 169 8.23 26.33 -0.09
N LYS A 170 8.59 27.40 -0.81
CA LYS A 170 9.81 28.22 -0.61
C LYS A 170 11.13 27.49 -0.88
N TYR A 171 11.12 26.40 -1.64
CA TYR A 171 12.37 25.76 -2.06
C TYR A 171 13.13 26.66 -3.04
N PRO A 172 14.43 26.95 -2.82
CA PRO A 172 15.22 27.76 -3.74
C PRO A 172 15.33 27.09 -5.11
N ASN A 173 15.25 27.88 -6.17
CA ASN A 173 15.23 27.33 -7.53
C ASN A 173 16.49 26.51 -7.86
N LYS A 174 17.67 27.06 -7.51
CA LYS A 174 18.97 26.37 -7.67
C LYS A 174 19.00 25.03 -6.94
N PHE A 175 18.43 24.96 -5.74
CA PHE A 175 18.36 23.74 -4.95
C PHE A 175 17.51 22.68 -5.66
N ILE A 176 16.37 23.06 -6.24
CA ILE A 176 15.51 22.14 -7.01
C ILE A 176 16.29 21.56 -8.19
N ASP A 177 16.97 22.41 -8.97
CA ASP A 177 17.72 21.99 -10.16
C ASP A 177 18.89 21.05 -9.79
N GLU A 178 19.63 21.37 -8.73
CA GLU A 178 20.68 20.50 -8.18
C GLU A 178 20.13 19.14 -7.73
N GLN A 179 18.98 19.13 -7.04
CA GLN A 179 18.36 17.88 -6.61
C GLN A 179 17.89 17.05 -7.80
N TYR A 180 17.22 17.66 -8.78
CA TYR A 180 16.77 16.95 -9.99
C TYR A 180 17.93 16.28 -10.72
N ASN A 181 19.01 17.01 -10.98
CA ASN A 181 20.20 16.44 -11.63
C ASN A 181 20.85 15.34 -10.77
N GLY A 182 20.97 15.57 -9.46
CA GLY A 182 21.52 14.58 -8.53
C GLY A 182 20.68 13.30 -8.43
N ILE A 183 19.35 13.39 -8.55
CA ILE A 183 18.45 12.22 -8.56
C ILE A 183 18.67 11.41 -9.84
N LEU A 184 18.72 12.05 -11.00
CA LEU A 184 18.96 11.35 -12.27
C LEU A 184 20.28 10.57 -12.23
N LEU A 185 21.35 11.19 -11.75
CA LEU A 185 22.64 10.52 -11.56
C LEU A 185 22.55 9.34 -10.57
N LYS A 186 21.85 9.51 -9.44
CA LYS A 186 21.62 8.40 -8.47
C LYS A 186 20.84 7.23 -9.07
N LEU A 187 20.02 7.47 -10.08
CA LEU A 187 19.26 6.46 -10.81
C LEU A 187 20.04 5.88 -12.00
N ASN A 188 21.34 6.18 -12.13
CA ASN A 188 22.20 5.79 -13.26
C ASN A 188 21.65 6.30 -14.60
N ILE A 189 21.08 7.51 -14.59
CA ILE A 189 20.61 8.23 -15.78
C ILE A 189 21.66 9.28 -16.11
N ASP A 190 22.66 8.88 -16.90
CA ASP A 190 23.86 9.68 -17.19
C ASP A 190 23.65 10.70 -18.31
N ARG A 191 22.47 10.68 -18.95
CA ARG A 191 22.09 11.58 -20.05
C ARG A 191 20.73 12.20 -19.76
N PRO A 192 20.46 13.43 -20.25
CA PRO A 192 19.13 14.03 -20.13
C PRO A 192 18.04 13.09 -20.66
N LEU A 193 16.92 13.03 -19.94
CA LEU A 193 15.74 12.31 -20.40
C LEU A 193 15.17 13.01 -21.64
N THR A 194 14.91 12.23 -22.67
CA THR A 194 14.32 12.65 -23.94
C THR A 194 13.21 11.67 -24.33
N PHE A 195 12.39 12.04 -25.29
CA PHE A 195 11.33 11.18 -25.81
C PHE A 195 11.85 9.78 -26.20
N ASN A 196 13.05 9.71 -26.79
CA ASN A 196 13.62 8.46 -27.32
C ASN A 196 14.22 7.54 -26.25
N ASN A 197 14.66 8.08 -25.11
CA ASN A 197 15.36 7.29 -24.08
C ASN A 197 14.54 7.08 -22.80
N TYR A 198 13.42 7.79 -22.66
CA TYR A 198 12.64 7.84 -21.43
C TYR A 198 12.14 6.46 -20.98
N GLU A 199 11.50 5.71 -21.88
CA GLU A 199 10.95 4.38 -21.58
C GLU A 199 12.02 3.42 -21.05
N ASN A 200 13.18 3.38 -21.71
CA ASN A 200 14.30 2.52 -21.30
C ASN A 200 14.80 2.87 -19.88
N TYR A 201 14.92 4.15 -19.55
CA TYR A 201 15.33 4.56 -18.21
C TYR A 201 14.24 4.33 -17.17
N ARG A 202 12.98 4.58 -17.53
CA ARG A 202 11.83 4.30 -16.67
C ARG A 202 11.77 2.82 -16.30
N GLU A 203 11.92 1.91 -17.28
CA GLU A 203 11.97 0.47 -17.02
C GLU A 203 13.11 0.08 -16.07
N LYS A 204 14.32 0.64 -16.27
CA LYS A 204 15.44 0.43 -15.35
C LYS A 204 15.10 0.88 -13.92
N VAL A 205 14.46 2.03 -13.76
CA VAL A 205 14.07 2.56 -12.45
C VAL A 205 13.02 1.65 -11.79
N ILE A 206 12.01 1.21 -12.54
CA ILE A 206 10.99 0.27 -12.05
C ILE A 206 11.65 -1.03 -11.60
N ASN A 207 12.48 -1.63 -12.44
CA ASN A 207 13.12 -2.93 -12.18
C ASN A 207 14.17 -2.87 -11.05
N SER A 208 14.86 -1.74 -10.88
CA SER A 208 15.89 -1.58 -9.82
C SER A 208 15.34 -1.78 -8.40
N LEU A 209 14.06 -1.47 -8.19
CA LEU A 209 13.37 -1.56 -6.90
C LEU A 209 12.69 -2.91 -6.67
N VAL A 210 12.53 -3.75 -7.71
CA VAL A 210 11.98 -5.10 -7.60
C VAL A 210 12.95 -6.07 -6.89
N LYS A 211 14.13 -5.61 -6.45
CA LYS A 211 15.04 -6.37 -5.57
C LYS A 211 14.51 -6.49 -4.14
N GLN A 212 13.53 -7.37 -3.99
CA GLN A 212 13.46 -8.48 -3.04
C GLN A 212 12.25 -9.29 -3.51
N GLU A 213 12.45 -10.26 -4.39
CA GLU A 213 11.56 -11.42 -4.43
C GLU A 213 11.58 -12.00 -3.02
N LYS A 214 10.60 -11.60 -2.19
CA LYS A 214 10.28 -12.40 -1.01
C LYS A 214 9.90 -13.74 -1.60
N MET A 215 10.63 -14.79 -1.21
CA MET A 215 10.30 -16.16 -1.58
C MET A 215 8.78 -16.35 -1.48
N PRO A 216 8.13 -17.01 -2.45
CA PRO A 216 6.72 -17.33 -2.32
C PRO A 216 6.58 -18.19 -1.06
N ILE A 217 6.10 -17.58 0.02
CA ILE A 217 5.82 -18.32 1.24
C ILE A 217 4.49 -19.03 0.95
N ASP A 218 4.55 -20.36 0.85
CA ASP A 218 3.36 -21.20 0.73
C ASP A 218 2.59 -21.18 2.07
N TYR A 219 1.62 -20.27 2.15
CA TYR A 219 0.74 -20.12 3.30
C TYR A 219 -0.48 -21.05 3.25
N GLY A 220 -0.46 -22.11 2.44
CA GLY A 220 -1.66 -22.88 2.07
C GLY A 220 -2.53 -23.40 3.22
N LYS A 221 -2.03 -23.52 4.46
CA LYS A 221 -2.81 -23.99 5.63
C LYS A 221 -2.48 -23.37 7.00
N LYS A 222 -1.44 -22.54 7.12
CA LYS A 222 -0.93 -22.07 8.44
C LYS A 222 -0.66 -20.58 8.45
N MET A 223 -1.21 -19.88 9.44
CA MET A 223 -0.95 -18.46 9.69
C MET A 223 -0.19 -18.28 11.00
N PHE A 224 0.99 -17.67 10.96
CA PHE A 224 1.74 -17.34 12.16
C PHE A 224 1.23 -16.05 12.79
N VAL A 225 0.60 -16.17 13.95
CA VAL A 225 0.18 -15.01 14.75
C VAL A 225 1.27 -14.70 15.75
N HIS A 226 2.03 -13.64 15.45
CA HIS A 226 3.06 -13.16 16.34
C HIS A 226 2.47 -12.26 17.43
N PHE A 227 2.77 -12.58 18.68
CA PHE A 227 2.41 -11.75 19.82
C PHE A 227 3.61 -11.57 20.75
N THR A 228 3.62 -10.46 21.46
CA THR A 228 4.59 -10.20 22.52
C THR A 228 4.08 -10.89 23.78
N TYR A 229 4.86 -11.81 24.31
CA TYR A 229 4.49 -12.53 25.53
C TYR A 229 4.57 -11.59 26.75
N CYS A 230 3.49 -11.51 27.52
CA CYS A 230 3.45 -10.89 28.84
C CYS A 230 3.12 -11.96 29.90
N SER A 231 3.66 -11.81 31.10
CA SER A 231 3.47 -12.76 32.22
C SER A 231 2.00 -12.98 32.61
N SER A 232 1.14 -11.99 32.35
CA SER A 232 -0.32 -12.06 32.52
C SER A 232 -1.05 -12.91 31.46
N MET A 233 -0.36 -13.32 30.39
CA MET A 233 -0.94 -14.06 29.25
C MET A 233 -0.61 -15.56 29.27
N LYS A 234 -0.22 -16.13 30.42
CA LYS A 234 0.11 -17.57 30.55
C LYS A 234 -0.99 -18.51 30.03
N THR A 235 -2.26 -18.17 30.22
CA THR A 235 -3.41 -18.96 29.74
C THR A 235 -3.88 -18.57 28.35
N PHE A 236 -3.26 -17.59 27.70
CA PHE A 236 -3.70 -17.10 26.40
C PHE A 236 -3.55 -18.16 25.29
N PRO A 237 -2.46 -18.94 25.20
CA PRO A 237 -2.34 -19.97 24.16
C PRO A 237 -3.48 -21.01 24.17
N SER A 238 -3.93 -21.44 25.36
CA SER A 238 -5.03 -22.40 25.48
C SER A 238 -6.40 -21.78 25.15
N LYS A 239 -6.61 -20.51 25.52
CA LYS A 239 -7.82 -19.77 25.17
C LYS A 239 -7.86 -19.32 23.70
N PHE A 240 -6.72 -19.15 23.07
CA PHE A 240 -6.61 -18.59 21.73
C PHE A 240 -7.34 -19.43 20.68
N HIS A 241 -7.20 -20.76 20.69
CA HIS A 241 -7.92 -21.63 19.76
C HIS A 241 -9.44 -21.68 20.02
N ALA A 242 -9.86 -21.60 21.29
CA ALA A 242 -11.27 -21.50 21.64
C ALA A 242 -11.88 -20.19 21.11
N LEU A 243 -11.19 -19.06 21.34
CA LEU A 243 -11.58 -17.75 20.81
C LEU A 243 -11.54 -17.74 19.27
N TRP A 244 -10.55 -18.38 18.67
CA TRP A 244 -10.45 -18.49 17.22
C TRP A 244 -11.68 -19.17 16.62
N ASN A 245 -12.07 -20.32 17.17
CA ASN A 245 -13.26 -21.04 16.72
C ASN A 245 -14.55 -20.25 17.01
N GLU A 246 -14.66 -19.58 18.17
CA GLU A 246 -15.81 -18.76 18.53
C GLU A 246 -16.04 -17.62 17.53
N TYR A 247 -14.98 -16.86 17.20
CA TYR A 247 -15.11 -15.65 16.37
C TYR A 247 -14.94 -15.90 14.87
N PHE A 248 -14.21 -16.95 14.47
CA PHE A 248 -13.85 -17.20 13.08
C PHE A 248 -14.26 -18.59 12.56
N GLY A 249 -14.90 -19.45 13.37
CA GLY A 249 -15.30 -20.79 12.92
C GLY A 249 -16.31 -20.80 11.76
N GLN A 250 -17.12 -19.75 11.63
CA GLN A 250 -18.07 -19.54 10.53
C GLN A 250 -17.54 -18.62 9.43
N SER A 251 -16.26 -18.26 9.48
CA SER A 251 -15.61 -17.37 8.51
C SER A 251 -14.90 -18.19 7.42
N PRO A 252 -14.70 -17.65 6.20
CA PRO A 252 -13.87 -18.27 5.16
C PRO A 252 -12.45 -18.64 5.62
N ILE A 253 -11.93 -18.04 6.69
CA ILE A 253 -10.61 -18.37 7.26
C ILE A 253 -10.62 -19.55 8.26
N ASN A 254 -11.75 -20.25 8.44
CA ASN A 254 -11.85 -21.39 9.35
C ASN A 254 -10.93 -22.57 8.94
N GLU A 255 -10.56 -22.67 7.66
CA GLU A 255 -9.62 -23.66 7.12
C GLU A 255 -8.16 -23.36 7.49
N ILE A 256 -7.86 -22.13 7.92
CA ILE A 256 -6.51 -21.72 8.33
C ILE A 256 -6.27 -22.18 9.77
N ILE A 257 -5.17 -22.91 9.98
CA ILE A 257 -4.69 -23.26 11.31
C ILE A 257 -3.83 -22.10 11.84
N PRO A 258 -4.28 -21.35 12.85
CA PRO A 258 -3.46 -20.29 13.42
C PRO A 258 -2.38 -20.90 14.31
N VAL A 259 -1.11 -20.59 14.05
CA VAL A 259 0.03 -21.00 14.86
C VAL A 259 0.49 -19.81 15.68
N LEU A 260 0.44 -19.95 16.99
CA LEU A 260 0.83 -18.90 17.93
C LEU A 260 2.36 -18.82 18.01
N GLY A 261 2.97 -17.77 17.46
CA GLY A 261 4.41 -17.56 17.46
C GLY A 261 4.86 -16.53 18.49
N THR A 262 5.65 -16.91 19.48
CA THR A 262 6.24 -15.95 20.43
C THR A 262 7.35 -15.14 19.75
N ARG A 263 7.22 -13.81 19.69
CA ARG A 263 8.39 -12.97 19.41
C ARG A 263 9.26 -12.94 20.67
N ASN A 264 10.32 -13.75 20.71
CA ASN A 264 11.32 -13.62 21.77
C ASN A 264 12.00 -12.26 21.66
N VAL A 265 11.71 -11.38 22.63
CA VAL A 265 12.10 -9.96 22.68
C VAL A 265 13.60 -9.78 23.01
N LYS A 266 14.47 -10.74 22.67
CA LYS A 266 15.93 -10.54 22.86
C LYS A 266 16.47 -9.37 22.02
N ASN A 267 15.80 -9.00 20.92
CA ASN A 267 16.24 -7.91 20.04
C ASN A 267 15.83 -6.50 20.50
N LEU A 268 14.82 -6.33 21.35
CA LEU A 268 14.42 -5.00 21.85
C LEU A 268 15.29 -4.58 23.04
N GLN A 269 15.62 -5.53 23.93
CA GLN A 269 16.52 -5.32 25.06
C GLN A 269 17.93 -4.90 24.61
N ARG A 270 18.38 -5.42 23.45
CA ARG A 270 19.66 -5.08 22.81
C ARG A 270 19.69 -3.70 22.14
N ARG A 271 18.52 -3.08 21.91
CA ARG A 271 18.36 -1.75 21.29
C ARG A 271 18.12 -0.63 22.31
N LEU A 272 17.97 -0.96 23.60
CA LEU A 272 17.62 -0.02 24.67
C LEU A 272 18.74 0.17 25.73
N THR A 273 19.97 -0.24 25.43
CA THR A 273 21.11 0.00 26.33
C THR A 273 21.99 1.16 25.83
N HIS A 274 22.17 2.13 26.73
CA HIS A 274 23.08 3.29 26.73
C HIS A 274 22.57 4.60 26.11
N THR A 275 21.69 5.29 26.85
CA THR A 275 21.84 6.74 27.01
C THR A 275 22.10 7.05 28.49
N ARG A 276 23.33 7.55 28.75
CA ARG A 276 23.93 8.02 30.01
C ARG A 276 24.41 6.95 31.00
N SER A 277 25.73 6.92 31.19
CA SER A 277 26.34 6.59 32.48
C SER A 277 25.87 7.62 33.50
N ILE A 278 25.26 7.15 34.58
CA ILE A 278 25.20 7.92 35.81
C ILE A 278 26.46 7.46 36.54
N ASP A 279 27.45 8.34 36.60
CA ASP A 279 28.55 8.19 37.54
C ASP A 279 27.94 8.31 38.94
N ILE A 280 27.85 7.16 39.62
CA ILE A 280 27.73 7.10 41.06
C ILE A 280 29.05 6.48 41.49
N ASP A 281 29.94 7.31 42.02
CA ASP A 281 30.81 6.96 43.15
C ASP A 281 31.51 8.24 43.64
N ASN A 282 31.16 8.59 44.88
CA ASN A 282 31.88 9.33 45.93
C ASN A 282 32.76 10.54 45.57
#